data_AF-A0A7Z9M226-F1
#
_entry.id   AF-A0A7Z9M226-F1
#
_cell.length_a   1.000
_cell.length_b   1.000
_cell.length_c   1.000
_cell.angle_alpha   90.00
_cell.angle_beta   90.00
_cell.angle_gamma   90.00
#
_symmetry.space_group_name_H-M   'P 1'
#
loop_
_entity.id
_entity.type
_entity.pdbx_description
1 polymer ?
#
loop_
_entity_poly.entity_id
_entity_poly.type
_entity_poly.pdbx_seq_one_letter_code
_entity_poly.pdbx_strand_id
1 'polypeptide(L)'
;DAVFNEEDRNWVVLVTTKGFNEAAGLMYKWWPKIDQTTTQSSSMRDPLTNEPDPRMPVYFDGEVATDNETPHYSQYKYKLENADIPMLHSDGMRLIEAEAKYRTGDYAGMTTILNTLRAAVGLTAFATPTDDATAQSYLLNERFAEHFMEGRRRNDLHRFGLMKSVFAALNGGAGDSERPASGRPTKFSMSDSEPTYNANINNDLLQRCLPKTS
;
A
#
# COMPACT_ATOMS: atom_id res chain seq x y z
N ASP A 1 27.19 -31.35 6.97
CA ASP A 1 25.78 -31.09 6.66
C ASP A 1 25.43 -29.68 7.10
N ALA A 2 25.03 -28.83 6.16
CA ALA A 2 24.57 -27.49 6.50
C ALA A 2 23.19 -27.63 7.16
N VAL A 3 23.15 -27.39 8.47
CA VAL A 3 21.89 -27.23 9.20
C VAL A 3 21.34 -25.88 8.74
N PHE A 4 20.42 -25.89 7.77
CA PHE A 4 19.52 -24.77 7.59
C PHE A 4 18.71 -24.68 8.89
N ASN A 5 18.83 -23.58 9.63
CA ASN A 5 17.96 -23.34 10.77
C ASN A 5 16.52 -23.40 10.24
N GLU A 6 15.78 -24.41 10.66
CA GLU A 6 14.35 -24.54 10.46
C GLU A 6 13.69 -23.35 11.17
N GLU A 7 13.30 -22.34 10.38
CA GLU A 7 12.14 -21.44 10.54
C GLU A 7 12.41 -20.16 9.74
N ASP A 8 12.06 -20.17 8.45
CA ASP A 8 11.92 -18.92 7.67
C ASP A 8 10.73 -18.14 8.24
N ARG A 9 10.99 -17.33 9.27
CA ARG A 9 9.96 -16.52 9.91
C ARG A 9 9.62 -15.32 9.02
N ASN A 10 8.35 -15.21 8.67
CA ASN A 10 7.76 -14.11 7.93
C ASN A 10 7.98 -12.80 8.70
N TRP A 11 8.92 -12.00 8.22
CA TRP A 11 9.31 -10.75 8.86
C TRP A 11 8.20 -9.69 8.81
N VAL A 12 7.29 -9.75 7.83
CA VAL A 12 6.11 -8.88 7.81
C VAL A 12 5.27 -9.13 9.06
N VAL A 13 5.12 -10.39 9.47
CA VAL A 13 4.37 -10.73 10.68
C VAL A 13 5.07 -10.23 11.94
N LEU A 14 6.36 -10.56 12.07
CA LEU A 14 7.17 -10.18 13.23
C LEU A 14 7.24 -8.67 13.47
N VAL A 15 7.22 -7.87 12.40
CA VAL A 15 7.36 -6.42 12.52
C VAL A 15 6.04 -5.68 12.46
N THR A 16 4.97 -6.27 11.94
CA THR A 16 3.74 -5.51 11.65
C THR A 16 2.44 -6.12 12.13
N THR A 17 2.45 -7.36 12.63
CA THR A 17 1.24 -8.03 13.11
C THR A 17 1.12 -7.93 14.63
N LYS A 18 -0.09 -7.65 15.10
CA LYS A 18 -0.47 -7.73 16.52
C LYS A 18 -0.10 -9.10 17.09
N GLY A 19 0.33 -9.11 18.36
CA GLY A 19 0.89 -10.29 19.03
C GLY A 19 2.40 -10.42 18.85
N PHE A 20 2.99 -9.74 17.86
CA PHE A 20 4.44 -9.69 17.63
C PHE A 20 4.99 -8.27 17.73
N ASN A 21 4.28 -7.27 17.18
CA ASN A 21 4.66 -5.86 17.25
C ASN A 21 3.44 -4.93 17.34
N GLU A 22 3.57 -3.91 18.18
CA GLU A 22 2.54 -2.87 18.43
C GLU A 22 2.98 -1.46 18.01
N ALA A 23 4.19 -1.33 17.46
CA ALA A 23 4.71 -0.05 16.97
C ALA A 23 4.34 0.21 15.50
N ALA A 24 4.18 -0.83 14.70
CA ALA A 24 3.84 -0.70 13.29
C ALA A 24 2.34 -0.87 13.07
N GLY A 25 1.72 0.06 12.35
CA GLY A 25 0.30 0.01 12.02
C GLY A 25 -0.04 0.74 10.72
N LEU A 26 -1.31 0.69 10.34
CA LEU A 26 -1.83 1.41 9.18
C LEU A 26 -1.64 2.91 9.34
N MET A 27 -1.36 3.57 8.23
CA MET A 27 -1.19 5.02 8.21
C MET A 27 -2.49 5.74 8.63
N TYR A 28 -2.34 6.84 9.38
CA TYR A 28 -3.46 7.64 9.89
C TYR A 28 -4.48 8.08 8.84
N LYS A 29 -4.03 8.28 7.59
CA LYS A 29 -4.90 8.57 6.45
C LYS A 29 -6.05 7.58 6.29
N TRP A 30 -5.83 6.33 6.67
CA TRP A 30 -6.78 5.23 6.49
C TRP A 30 -7.64 4.96 7.73
N TRP A 31 -7.33 5.52 8.90
CA TRP A 31 -8.09 5.27 10.12
C TRP A 31 -9.58 5.61 10.02
N PRO A 32 -10.01 6.68 9.32
CA PRO A 32 -11.44 6.95 9.11
C PRO A 32 -12.17 5.89 8.26
N LYS A 33 -11.43 5.03 7.55
CA LYS A 33 -11.97 3.93 6.75
C LYS A 33 -11.98 2.60 7.50
N ILE A 34 -11.43 2.54 8.70
CA ILE A 34 -11.46 1.35 9.55
C ILE A 34 -12.71 1.42 10.41
N ASP A 35 -13.44 0.30 10.48
CA ASP A 35 -14.56 0.20 11.41
C ASP A 35 -14.04 0.06 12.84
N GLN A 36 -14.37 1.03 13.69
CA GLN A 36 -13.95 1.06 15.10
C GLN A 36 -15.04 0.52 16.04
N THR A 37 -16.20 0.13 15.49
CA THR A 37 -17.34 -0.34 16.30
C THR A 37 -17.23 -1.82 16.67
N THR A 38 -16.35 -2.57 16.02
CA THR A 38 -16.07 -3.98 16.32
C THR A 38 -14.68 -4.14 16.94
N THR A 39 -14.61 -4.83 18.08
CA THR A 39 -13.42 -4.90 18.92
C THR A 39 -12.40 -5.98 18.51
N GLN A 40 -12.59 -6.72 17.39
CA GLN A 40 -11.71 -7.87 17.10
C GLN A 40 -11.37 -8.14 15.64
N SER A 41 -12.03 -7.52 14.66
CA SER A 41 -11.63 -7.60 13.24
C SER A 41 -12.49 -6.63 12.44
N SER A 42 -11.87 -5.66 11.81
CA SER A 42 -12.53 -4.83 10.80
C SER A 42 -11.65 -4.79 9.58
N SER A 43 -12.18 -5.17 8.44
CA SER A 43 -11.49 -4.86 7.20
C SER A 43 -11.52 -3.36 6.99
N MET A 44 -10.46 -2.81 6.39
CA MET A 44 -10.53 -1.46 5.89
C MET A 44 -11.63 -1.38 4.84
N ARG A 45 -12.48 -0.36 4.97
CA ARG A 45 -13.55 -0.10 4.01
C ARG A 45 -12.96 0.38 2.69
N ASP A 46 -13.55 -0.07 1.60
CA ASP A 46 -13.28 0.40 0.25
C ASP A 46 -13.33 1.95 0.25
N PRO A 47 -12.23 2.64 -0.10
CA PRO A 47 -12.20 4.09 -0.14
C PRO A 47 -13.29 4.72 -1.02
N LEU A 48 -13.72 4.03 -2.09
CA LEU A 48 -14.70 4.52 -3.06
C LEU A 48 -16.15 4.19 -2.66
N THR A 49 -16.45 2.93 -2.31
CA THR A 49 -17.83 2.51 -2.02
C THR A 49 -18.19 2.51 -0.53
N ASN A 50 -17.19 2.63 0.35
CA ASN A 50 -17.32 2.54 1.81
C ASN A 50 -17.84 1.18 2.33
N GLU A 51 -17.86 0.17 1.46
CA GLU A 51 -18.18 -1.21 1.79
C GLU A 51 -16.98 -1.87 2.50
N PRO A 52 -17.19 -2.79 3.46
CA PRO A 52 -16.09 -3.54 4.06
C PRO A 52 -15.46 -4.48 3.02
N ASP A 53 -14.16 -4.31 2.73
CA ASP A 53 -13.46 -5.15 1.74
C ASP A 53 -12.63 -6.24 2.44
N PRO A 54 -13.01 -7.54 2.36
CA PRO A 54 -12.32 -8.61 3.07
C PRO A 54 -10.86 -8.81 2.66
N ARG A 55 -10.41 -8.26 1.52
CA ARG A 55 -9.02 -8.35 1.04
C ARG A 55 -8.06 -7.45 1.79
N MET A 56 -8.59 -6.45 2.52
CA MET A 56 -7.82 -5.52 3.33
C MET A 56 -8.08 -5.74 4.83
N PRO A 57 -7.78 -6.93 5.38
CA PRO A 57 -8.07 -7.24 6.78
C PRO A 57 -7.16 -6.45 7.72
N VAL A 58 -7.77 -5.85 8.73
CA VAL A 58 -7.12 -5.08 9.78
C VAL A 58 -7.55 -5.60 11.14
N TYR A 59 -6.64 -5.55 12.10
CA TYR A 59 -6.91 -5.90 13.49
C TYR A 59 -6.81 -4.65 14.36
N PHE A 60 -7.82 -4.47 15.21
CA PHE A 60 -7.93 -3.45 16.24
C PHE A 60 -8.71 -4.01 17.42
N ASP A 61 -8.18 -3.86 18.62
CA ASP A 61 -8.71 -4.38 19.88
C ASP A 61 -9.01 -3.28 20.91
N GLY A 62 -8.99 -2.01 20.50
CA GLY A 62 -9.14 -0.87 21.39
C GLY A 62 -7.84 -0.44 22.07
N GLU A 63 -6.74 -1.16 21.84
CA GLU A 63 -5.46 -0.83 22.44
C GLU A 63 -4.77 0.32 21.70
N VAL A 64 -3.93 1.02 22.47
CA VAL A 64 -3.07 2.10 22.01
C VAL A 64 -1.70 1.54 21.61
N ALA A 65 -1.04 2.22 20.69
CA ALA A 65 0.32 1.93 20.29
C ALA A 65 1.29 2.19 21.45
N THR A 66 2.58 1.94 21.22
CA THR A 66 3.65 2.09 22.24
C THR A 66 3.76 3.51 22.85
N ASP A 67 3.13 4.52 22.23
CA ASP A 67 3.04 5.88 22.73
C ASP A 67 1.94 6.10 23.79
N ASN A 68 1.12 5.07 24.08
CA ASN A 68 -0.03 5.09 24.98
C ASN A 68 -1.13 6.13 24.63
N GLU A 69 -1.16 6.63 23.40
CA GLU A 69 -2.12 7.66 22.97
C GLU A 69 -2.83 7.26 21.67
N THR A 70 -2.09 6.71 20.73
CA THR A 70 -2.56 6.48 19.37
C THR A 70 -3.24 5.11 19.22
N PRO A 71 -4.46 4.98 18.66
CA PRO A 71 -5.04 3.67 18.38
C PRO A 71 -4.16 2.82 17.46
N HIS A 72 -3.91 1.55 17.82
CA HIS A 72 -3.06 0.66 17.03
C HIS A 72 -3.86 -0.18 16.02
N TYR A 73 -3.62 0.05 14.72
CA TYR A 73 -4.26 -0.71 13.64
C TYR A 73 -3.26 -1.62 12.94
N SER A 74 -3.25 -2.90 13.32
CA SER A 74 -2.35 -3.90 12.73
C SER A 74 -2.87 -4.41 11.39
N GLN A 75 -1.99 -4.66 10.43
CA GLN A 75 -2.35 -5.48 9.26
C GLN A 75 -2.73 -6.90 9.74
N TYR A 76 -3.70 -7.54 9.09
CA TYR A 76 -4.15 -8.89 9.50
C TYR A 76 -4.28 -9.88 8.33
N LYS A 77 -3.57 -9.59 7.23
CA LYS A 77 -3.51 -10.46 6.05
C LYS A 77 -2.59 -11.65 6.31
N TYR A 78 -1.42 -11.38 6.91
CA TYR A 78 -0.50 -12.41 7.38
C TYR A 78 -0.58 -12.50 8.90
N LYS A 79 -1.07 -13.65 9.41
CA LYS A 79 -1.35 -13.87 10.84
C LYS A 79 -0.31 -14.72 11.56
N LEU A 80 0.37 -15.59 10.82
CA LEU A 80 1.30 -16.57 11.36
C LEU A 80 2.70 -16.31 10.81
N GLU A 81 3.73 -16.52 11.63
CA GLU A 81 5.13 -16.35 11.21
C GLU A 81 5.52 -17.30 10.06
N ASN A 82 4.82 -18.40 9.86
CA ASN A 82 5.03 -19.31 8.72
C ASN A 82 4.05 -19.07 7.56
N ALA A 83 3.33 -17.94 7.55
CA ALA A 83 2.40 -17.62 6.48
C ALA A 83 3.18 -17.29 5.19
N ASP A 84 2.81 -17.97 4.10
CA ASP A 84 3.36 -17.71 2.77
C ASP A 84 3.03 -16.28 2.30
N ILE A 85 4.03 -15.62 1.70
CA ILE A 85 3.84 -14.32 1.04
C ILE A 85 3.74 -14.56 -0.47
N PRO A 86 2.55 -14.37 -1.08
CA PRO A 86 2.40 -14.51 -2.52
C PRO A 86 3.21 -13.43 -3.24
N MET A 87 4.16 -13.86 -4.08
CA MET A 87 4.88 -12.95 -4.97
C MET A 87 4.04 -12.60 -6.21
N LEU A 88 3.24 -13.57 -6.68
CA LEU A 88 2.36 -13.50 -7.84
C LEU A 88 1.12 -14.38 -7.58
N HIS A 89 -0.05 -13.94 -8.05
CA HIS A 89 -1.29 -14.71 -8.02
C HIS A 89 -2.20 -14.31 -9.18
N SER A 90 -3.19 -15.15 -9.50
CA SER A 90 -4.06 -15.00 -10.68
C SER A 90 -4.83 -13.68 -10.69
N ASP A 91 -5.35 -13.25 -9.56
CA ASP A 91 -6.18 -12.04 -9.47
C ASP A 91 -5.36 -10.78 -9.74
N GLY A 92 -4.10 -10.77 -9.27
CA GLY A 92 -3.10 -9.78 -9.65
C GLY A 92 -2.83 -9.74 -11.17
N MET A 93 -2.83 -10.89 -11.84
CA MET A 93 -2.67 -10.96 -13.30
C MET A 93 -3.91 -10.42 -14.03
N ARG A 94 -5.12 -10.69 -13.52
CA ARG A 94 -6.36 -10.12 -14.06
C ARG A 94 -6.37 -8.60 -13.97
N LEU A 95 -5.79 -8.02 -12.91
CA LEU A 95 -5.64 -6.57 -12.80
C LEU A 95 -4.63 -5.98 -13.80
N ILE A 96 -3.67 -6.76 -14.30
CA ILE A 96 -2.78 -6.34 -15.40
C ILE A 96 -3.57 -6.31 -16.72
N GLU A 97 -4.43 -7.30 -16.96
CA GLU A 97 -5.34 -7.30 -18.12
C GLU A 97 -6.30 -6.10 -18.06
N ALA A 98 -6.91 -5.84 -16.90
CA ALA A 98 -7.79 -4.68 -16.70
C ALA A 98 -7.06 -3.35 -16.97
N GLU A 99 -5.81 -3.24 -16.53
CA GLU A 99 -4.99 -2.08 -16.83
C GLU A 99 -4.68 -1.94 -18.33
N ALA A 100 -4.36 -3.04 -19.02
CA ALA A 100 -4.14 -3.00 -20.47
C ALA A 100 -5.39 -2.47 -21.20
N LYS A 101 -6.58 -2.93 -20.79
CA LYS A 101 -7.86 -2.43 -21.30
C LYS A 101 -8.06 -0.94 -21.03
N TYR A 102 -7.80 -0.50 -19.80
CA TYR A 102 -7.81 0.92 -19.43
C TYR A 102 -6.90 1.75 -20.34
N ARG A 103 -5.66 1.31 -20.56
CA ARG A 103 -4.67 2.03 -21.40
C ARG A 103 -5.08 2.15 -22.87
N THR A 104 -5.90 1.22 -23.37
CA THR A 104 -6.44 1.27 -24.73
C THR A 104 -7.83 1.96 -24.80
N GLY A 105 -8.33 2.51 -23.70
CA GLY A 105 -9.64 3.17 -23.63
C GLY A 105 -10.84 2.21 -23.59
N ASP A 106 -10.62 0.91 -23.40
CA ASP A 106 -11.68 -0.11 -23.26
C ASP A 106 -12.17 -0.17 -21.81
N TYR A 107 -12.90 0.86 -21.39
CA TYR A 107 -13.41 0.97 -20.02
C TYR A 107 -14.46 -0.09 -19.69
N ALA A 108 -15.25 -0.51 -20.68
CA ALA A 108 -16.20 -1.60 -20.50
C ALA A 108 -15.48 -2.91 -20.19
N GLY A 109 -14.46 -3.28 -20.98
CA GLY A 109 -13.64 -4.46 -20.74
C GLY A 109 -12.87 -4.43 -19.43
N MET A 110 -12.32 -3.26 -19.06
CA MET A 110 -11.71 -3.05 -17.73
C MET A 110 -12.73 -3.33 -16.63
N THR A 111 -13.89 -2.67 -16.65
CA THR A 111 -14.92 -2.78 -15.61
C THR A 111 -15.48 -4.19 -15.50
N THR A 112 -15.60 -4.95 -16.59
CA THR A 112 -15.97 -6.38 -16.54
C THR A 112 -14.99 -7.19 -15.69
N ILE A 113 -13.69 -6.98 -15.86
CA ILE A 113 -12.67 -7.69 -15.09
C ILE A 113 -12.72 -7.26 -13.61
N LEU A 114 -12.77 -5.95 -13.35
CA LEU A 114 -12.86 -5.43 -11.98
C LEU A 114 -14.09 -5.96 -11.25
N ASN A 115 -15.25 -5.96 -11.89
CA ASN A 115 -16.50 -6.45 -11.29
C ASN A 115 -16.49 -7.97 -11.05
N THR A 116 -15.73 -8.73 -11.85
CA THR A 116 -15.52 -10.16 -11.58
C THR A 116 -14.76 -10.36 -10.27
N LEU A 117 -13.70 -9.59 -10.03
CA LEU A 117 -12.92 -9.65 -8.79
C LEU A 117 -13.74 -9.15 -7.59
N ARG A 118 -14.47 -8.04 -7.74
CA ARG A 118 -15.36 -7.51 -6.70
C ARG A 118 -16.45 -8.49 -6.31
N ALA A 119 -17.07 -9.16 -7.28
CA ALA A 119 -18.09 -10.18 -7.02
C ALA A 119 -17.54 -11.38 -6.24
N ALA A 120 -16.29 -11.78 -6.49
CA ALA A 120 -15.65 -12.88 -5.76
C ALA A 120 -15.51 -12.61 -4.25
N VAL A 121 -15.49 -11.34 -3.85
CA VAL A 121 -15.40 -10.90 -2.44
C VAL A 121 -16.68 -10.25 -1.92
N GLY A 122 -17.78 -10.32 -2.69
CA GLY A 122 -19.10 -9.82 -2.27
C GLY A 122 -19.29 -8.31 -2.31
N LEU A 123 -18.45 -7.58 -3.06
CA LEU A 123 -18.56 -6.13 -3.21
C LEU A 123 -19.48 -5.72 -4.37
N THR A 124 -20.12 -4.56 -4.23
CA THR A 124 -21.01 -4.02 -5.28
C THR A 124 -20.24 -3.72 -6.56
N ALA A 125 -20.80 -4.07 -7.71
CA ALA A 125 -20.22 -3.80 -9.01
C ALA A 125 -20.10 -2.30 -9.31
N PHE A 126 -19.00 -1.89 -9.94
CA PHE A 126 -18.87 -0.56 -10.53
C PHE A 126 -19.71 -0.42 -11.79
N ALA A 127 -20.27 0.76 -12.00
CA ALA A 127 -20.78 1.16 -13.31
C ALA A 127 -19.60 1.35 -14.29
N THR A 128 -19.84 1.16 -15.60
CA THR A 128 -18.83 1.48 -16.61
C THR A 128 -18.55 2.99 -16.59
N PRO A 129 -17.30 3.42 -16.35
CA PRO A 129 -16.97 4.84 -16.27
C PRO A 129 -17.03 5.48 -17.66
N THR A 130 -17.41 6.76 -17.71
CA THR A 130 -17.48 7.55 -18.95
C THR A 130 -16.30 8.51 -19.11
N ASP A 131 -15.43 8.60 -18.11
CA ASP A 131 -14.27 9.48 -18.08
C ASP A 131 -13.03 8.74 -17.56
N ASP A 132 -11.85 9.22 -17.96
CA ASP A 132 -10.56 8.62 -17.61
C ASP A 132 -10.27 8.68 -16.11
N ALA A 133 -10.65 9.76 -15.42
CA ALA A 133 -10.34 9.95 -14.01
C ALA A 133 -11.09 8.93 -13.13
N THR A 134 -12.36 8.68 -13.42
CA THR A 134 -13.15 7.64 -12.76
C THR A 134 -12.60 6.25 -13.10
N ALA A 135 -12.25 5.99 -14.36
CA ALA A 135 -11.67 4.71 -14.77
C ALA A 135 -10.34 4.41 -14.05
N GLN A 136 -9.45 5.40 -13.98
CA GLN A 136 -8.18 5.31 -13.25
C GLN A 136 -8.42 5.07 -11.76
N SER A 137 -9.39 5.76 -11.18
CA SER A 137 -9.73 5.62 -9.75
C SER A 137 -10.23 4.20 -9.44
N TYR A 138 -11.12 3.64 -10.26
CA TYR A 138 -11.60 2.26 -10.11
C TYR A 138 -10.45 1.25 -10.22
N LEU A 139 -9.62 1.36 -11.25
CA LEU A 139 -8.47 0.47 -11.44
C LEU A 139 -7.50 0.52 -10.25
N LEU A 140 -7.12 1.72 -9.82
CA LEU A 140 -6.16 1.89 -8.73
C LEU A 140 -6.71 1.53 -7.36
N ASN A 141 -8.03 1.58 -7.19
CA ASN A 141 -8.69 1.13 -5.97
C ASN A 141 -8.68 -0.40 -5.87
N GLU A 142 -9.08 -1.10 -6.93
CA GLU A 142 -9.03 -2.57 -6.95
C GLU A 142 -7.60 -3.09 -6.82
N ARG A 143 -6.64 -2.45 -7.51
CA ARG A 143 -5.21 -2.81 -7.35
C ARG A 143 -4.70 -2.59 -5.93
N PHE A 144 -5.20 -1.58 -5.24
CA PHE A 144 -4.81 -1.31 -3.86
C PHE A 144 -5.36 -2.35 -2.90
N ALA A 145 -6.64 -2.73 -3.05
CA ALA A 145 -7.29 -3.72 -2.21
C ALA A 145 -6.73 -5.12 -2.43
N GLU A 146 -6.59 -5.53 -3.69
CA GLU A 146 -6.11 -6.86 -4.05
C GLU A 146 -4.66 -7.08 -3.55
N HIS A 147 -3.78 -6.12 -3.80
CA HIS A 147 -2.37 -6.17 -3.42
C HIS A 147 -2.08 -5.59 -2.03
N PHE A 148 -3.07 -5.58 -1.13
CA PHE A 148 -2.86 -5.15 0.24
C PHE A 148 -1.72 -5.96 0.88
N MET A 149 -0.76 -5.27 1.52
CA MET A 149 0.47 -5.85 2.09
C MET A 149 1.40 -6.61 1.12
N GLU A 150 1.30 -6.39 -0.20
CA GLU A 150 2.14 -7.07 -1.21
C GLU A 150 3.13 -6.13 -1.92
N GLY A 151 3.35 -4.92 -1.40
CA GLY A 151 4.40 -4.02 -1.90
C GLY A 151 4.14 -3.37 -3.28
N ARG A 152 2.92 -3.48 -3.83
CA ARG A 152 2.61 -2.94 -5.18
C ARG A 152 2.24 -1.46 -5.20
N ARG A 153 1.58 -0.95 -4.14
CA ARG A 153 0.95 0.38 -4.12
C ARG A 153 1.89 1.54 -4.46
N ARG A 154 3.13 1.55 -3.95
CA ARG A 154 4.10 2.63 -4.23
C ARG A 154 4.41 2.71 -5.73
N ASN A 155 4.67 1.57 -6.36
CA ASN A 155 5.01 1.50 -7.77
C ASN A 155 3.82 1.91 -8.65
N ASP A 156 2.60 1.52 -8.26
CA ASP A 156 1.37 1.96 -8.92
C ASP A 156 1.19 3.48 -8.84
N LEU A 157 1.36 4.08 -7.66
CA LEU A 157 1.27 5.53 -7.52
C LEU A 157 2.37 6.27 -8.28
N HIS A 158 3.59 5.72 -8.35
CA HIS A 158 4.70 6.31 -9.08
C HIS A 158 4.45 6.35 -10.60
N ARG A 159 4.08 5.21 -11.19
CA ARG A 159 3.85 5.11 -12.65
C ARG A 159 2.62 5.88 -13.14
N PHE A 160 1.68 6.18 -12.25
CA PHE A 160 0.54 7.05 -12.53
C PHE A 160 0.78 8.52 -12.15
N GLY A 161 1.96 8.88 -11.62
CA GLY A 161 2.26 10.27 -11.24
C GLY A 161 1.49 10.77 -10.01
N LEU A 162 0.93 9.86 -9.20
CA LEU A 162 0.06 10.17 -8.07
C LEU A 162 0.78 10.23 -6.71
N MET A 163 2.09 9.98 -6.67
CA MET A 163 2.86 10.03 -5.43
C MET A 163 2.70 11.39 -4.71
N LYS A 164 2.82 12.50 -5.44
CA LYS A 164 2.70 13.83 -4.82
C LYS A 164 1.31 14.08 -4.25
N SER A 165 0.25 13.82 -5.03
CA SER A 165 -1.14 14.08 -4.62
C SER A 165 -1.58 13.17 -3.47
N VAL A 166 -1.21 11.88 -3.50
CA VAL A 166 -1.62 10.92 -2.47
C VAL A 166 -0.88 11.12 -1.15
N PHE A 167 0.41 11.49 -1.21
CA PHE A 167 1.25 11.75 -0.03
C PHE A 167 1.27 13.21 0.42
N ALA A 168 0.62 14.14 -0.28
CA ALA A 168 0.55 15.56 0.11
C ALA A 168 0.02 15.73 1.54
N ALA A 169 -1.01 14.96 1.91
CA ALA A 169 -1.58 14.97 3.26
C ALA A 169 -0.60 14.49 4.34
N LEU A 170 0.39 13.66 3.97
CA LEU A 170 1.40 13.04 4.84
C LEU A 170 2.67 13.89 4.99
N ASN A 171 2.77 14.99 4.23
CA ASN A 171 3.89 15.92 4.25
C ASN A 171 3.53 17.19 5.07
N GLY A 172 2.77 17.02 6.16
CA GLY A 172 2.52 18.05 7.17
C GLY A 172 1.69 19.27 6.72
N GLY A 173 0.98 19.18 5.59
CA GLY A 173 0.29 20.34 5.02
C GLY A 173 1.28 21.44 4.61
N ALA A 174 0.80 22.66 4.34
CA ALA A 174 1.63 23.77 3.86
C ALA A 174 2.65 24.32 4.91
N GLY A 175 2.85 23.67 6.07
CA GLY A 175 3.58 24.23 7.21
C GLY A 175 4.66 23.34 7.86
N ASP A 176 4.92 22.12 7.38
CA ASP A 176 6.01 21.28 7.89
C ASP A 176 7.29 21.50 7.07
N SER A 177 8.24 22.22 7.64
CA SER A 177 9.55 22.55 7.04
C SER A 177 10.49 21.34 6.94
N GLU A 178 10.25 20.26 7.69
CA GLU A 178 11.06 19.03 7.62
C GLU A 178 10.55 18.05 6.56
N ARG A 179 9.27 18.16 6.17
CA ARG A 179 8.61 17.34 5.15
C ARG A 179 8.01 18.23 4.05
N PRO A 180 8.84 18.80 3.15
CA PRO A 180 8.37 19.78 2.19
C PRO A 180 7.32 19.21 1.22
N ALA A 181 6.32 20.04 0.90
CA ALA A 181 5.25 19.73 -0.05
C ALA A 181 5.74 19.52 -1.51
N SER A 182 7.03 19.77 -1.78
CA SER A 182 7.70 19.41 -3.03
C SER A 182 7.64 17.91 -3.32
N GLY A 183 7.42 17.09 -2.29
CA GLY A 183 7.23 15.64 -2.39
C GLY A 183 8.45 14.85 -1.92
N ARG A 184 8.23 13.55 -1.65
CA ARG A 184 9.29 12.62 -1.27
C ARG A 184 10.01 12.10 -2.53
N PRO A 185 11.32 11.80 -2.48
CA PRO A 185 12.01 11.10 -3.55
C PRO A 185 11.25 9.82 -3.94
N THR A 186 11.06 9.62 -5.24
CA THR A 186 10.39 8.43 -5.77
C THR A 186 11.35 7.30 -6.12
N LYS A 187 12.66 7.58 -6.08
CA LYS A 187 13.75 6.65 -6.36
C LYS A 187 14.57 6.47 -5.09
N PHE A 188 15.02 5.24 -4.86
CA PHE A 188 16.02 4.99 -3.82
C PHE A 188 17.34 5.64 -4.22
N SER A 189 18.05 6.17 -3.23
CA SER A 189 19.40 6.65 -3.43
C SER A 189 20.34 5.50 -3.73
N MET A 190 21.38 5.79 -4.51
CA MET A 190 22.48 4.86 -4.65
C MET A 190 23.27 4.80 -3.34
N SER A 191 23.84 3.64 -3.03
CA SER A 191 24.65 3.48 -1.82
C SER A 191 25.93 4.30 -1.90
N ASP A 192 26.39 4.72 -0.74
CA ASP A 192 27.54 5.61 -0.54
C ASP A 192 28.86 5.01 -1.05
N SER A 193 28.95 3.69 -1.05
CA SER A 193 30.14 2.95 -1.46
C SER A 193 30.32 2.89 -2.97
N GLU A 194 29.24 2.89 -3.75
CA GLU A 194 29.30 2.77 -5.22
C GLU A 194 30.17 3.85 -5.89
N PRO A 195 30.02 5.15 -5.59
CA PRO A 195 30.89 6.17 -6.17
C PRO A 195 32.35 6.08 -5.70
N THR A 196 32.63 5.36 -4.61
CA THR A 196 34.02 5.14 -4.15
C THR A 196 34.77 4.21 -5.11
N TYR A 197 34.07 3.27 -5.75
CA TYR A 197 34.67 2.26 -6.64
C TYR A 197 34.43 2.53 -8.13
N ASN A 198 33.45 3.39 -8.47
CA ASN A 198 33.17 3.74 -9.86
C ASN A 198 33.05 5.26 -10.01
N ALA A 199 34.10 5.89 -10.55
CA ALA A 199 34.16 7.33 -10.78
C ALA A 199 33.13 7.85 -11.83
N ASN A 200 32.49 6.96 -12.60
CA ASN A 200 31.41 7.33 -13.52
C ASN A 200 30.06 7.50 -12.79
N ILE A 201 29.99 7.16 -11.52
CA ILE A 201 28.81 7.33 -10.69
C ILE A 201 28.88 8.69 -10.00
N ASN A 202 27.84 9.51 -10.21
CA ASN A 202 27.75 10.80 -9.55
C ASN A 202 27.54 10.63 -8.03
N ASN A 203 28.44 11.21 -7.22
CA ASN A 203 28.36 11.21 -5.76
C ASN A 203 27.71 12.50 -5.22
N ASP A 204 26.48 12.78 -5.65
CA ASP A 204 25.76 13.96 -5.20
C ASP A 204 24.91 13.64 -3.96
N LEU A 205 25.30 14.20 -2.82
CA LEU A 205 24.58 14.04 -1.55
C LEU A 205 23.15 14.60 -1.60
N LEU A 206 22.89 15.62 -2.43
CA LEU A 206 21.55 16.20 -2.62
C LEU A 206 20.62 15.27 -3.42
N GLN A 207 21.19 14.26 -4.10
CA GLN A 207 20.43 13.18 -4.74
C GLN A 207 20.30 11.93 -3.85
N ARG A 208 21.14 11.81 -2.82
CA ARG A 208 21.21 10.63 -1.94
C ARG A 208 20.27 10.68 -0.74
N CYS A 209 19.84 11.86 -0.33
CA CYS A 209 18.83 12.05 0.72
C CYS A 209 17.84 13.13 0.27
N LEU A 210 16.66 13.17 0.91
CA LEU A 210 15.76 14.35 0.85
C LEU A 210 16.61 15.63 0.95
N PRO A 211 16.29 16.72 0.22
CA PRO A 211 16.95 17.99 0.49
C PRO A 211 16.60 18.35 1.93
N LYS A 212 17.60 18.31 2.82
CA LYS A 212 17.50 18.97 4.11
C LYS A 212 17.49 20.45 3.76
N THR A 213 16.32 21.07 3.73
CA THR A 213 16.24 22.52 3.62
C THR A 213 16.92 23.08 4.88
N SER A 214 17.98 23.84 4.65
CA SER A 214 18.76 24.57 5.65
C SER A 214 17.88 25.42 6.56
#